data_AF-A0A9D9PDM2-F1
#
_entry.id   AF-A0A9D9PDM2-F1
#
_cell.length_a   1.000
_cell.length_b   1.000
_cell.length_c   1.000
_cell.angle_alpha   90.00
_cell.angle_beta   90.00
_cell.angle_gamma   90.00
#
_symmetry.space_group_name_H-M   'P 1'
#
loop_
_entity.id
_entity.type
_entity.pdbx_description
1 polymer ?
#
loop_
_entity_poly.entity_id
_entity_poly.type
_entity_poly.pdbx_seq_one_letter_code
_entity_poly.pdbx_strand_id
1 'polypeptide(L)'
;MNKEVLMQDLNALIAQDRPPEAQIFLRLLQQVWGIDWTVAPYDVFIHYIEWDVPYFYRFMHMDFGDEAEEDRLLHDWFSSQMSISNSDKTALFHAIDEANEVRYKASQS
;
A
#
# COMPACT_ATOMS: atom_id res chain seq x y z
N MET A 1 11.66 1.23 -16.36
CA MET A 1 10.75 0.89 -15.24
C MET A 1 10.54 -0.60 -15.21
N ASN A 2 11.27 -1.25 -14.32
CA ASN A 2 11.17 -2.69 -14.12
C ASN A 2 10.12 -2.98 -13.03
N LYS A 3 8.94 -3.49 -13.44
CA LYS A 3 7.84 -3.83 -12.53
C LYS A 3 8.23 -4.95 -11.56
N GLU A 4 9.06 -5.91 -11.99
CA GLU A 4 9.51 -7.00 -11.13
C GLU A 4 10.39 -6.49 -10.00
N VAL A 5 11.32 -5.58 -10.31
CA VAL A 5 12.16 -4.91 -9.30
C VAL A 5 11.32 -4.08 -8.33
N LEU A 6 10.35 -3.31 -8.85
CA LEU A 6 9.42 -2.54 -8.02
C LEU A 6 8.67 -3.44 -7.02
N MET A 7 8.11 -4.54 -7.51
CA MET A 7 7.34 -5.47 -6.66
C MET A 7 8.24 -6.24 -5.69
N GLN A 8 9.46 -6.60 -6.09
CA GLN A 8 10.43 -7.25 -5.22
C GLN A 8 10.84 -6.34 -4.06
N ASP A 9 11.20 -5.09 -4.35
CA ASP A 9 11.61 -4.11 -3.35
C ASP A 9 10.44 -3.72 -2.43
N LEU A 10 9.23 -3.59 -2.98
CA LEU A 10 8.03 -3.35 -2.18
C LEU A 10 7.72 -4.53 -1.24
N ASN A 11 7.84 -5.77 -1.71
CA ASN A 11 7.70 -6.96 -0.87
C ASN A 11 8.75 -6.99 0.26
N ALA A 12 9.99 -6.60 -0.04
CA ALA A 12 11.02 -6.47 0.98
C ALA A 12 10.69 -5.37 2.02
N LEU A 13 10.02 -4.30 1.60
CA LEU A 13 9.53 -3.24 2.50
C LEU A 13 8.39 -3.74 3.41
N ILE A 14 7.43 -4.49 2.85
CA ILE A 14 6.29 -5.08 3.57
C ILE A 14 6.73 -6.12 4.60
N ALA A 15 7.82 -6.86 4.32
CA ALA A 15 8.35 -7.89 5.21
C ALA A 15 9.08 -7.35 6.45
N GLN A 16 9.32 -6.04 6.55
CA GLN A 16 9.96 -5.43 7.71
C GLN A 16 8.99 -5.32 8.89
N ASP A 17 9.53 -5.40 10.11
CA ASP A 17 8.75 -5.17 11.33
C ASP A 17 8.35 -3.69 11.44
N ARG A 18 7.04 -3.42 11.38
CA ARG A 18 6.45 -2.08 11.27
C ARG A 18 5.12 -2.02 12.03
N PRO A 19 4.67 -0.82 12.44
CA PRO A 19 3.33 -0.64 12.97
C PRO A 19 2.26 -1.17 11.99
N PRO A 20 1.16 -1.76 12.49
CA PRO A 20 0.12 -2.35 11.65
C PRO A 20 -0.40 -1.41 10.56
N GLU A 21 -0.54 -0.13 10.88
CA GLU A 21 -1.04 0.89 9.98
C GLU A 21 -0.13 1.06 8.76
N ALA A 22 1.19 1.12 8.98
CA ALA A 22 2.16 1.23 7.89
C ALA A 22 2.19 -0.06 7.05
N GLN A 23 2.04 -1.22 7.69
CA GLN A 23 2.02 -2.50 6.99
C GLN A 23 0.78 -2.65 6.11
N ILE A 24 -0.40 -2.30 6.62
CA ILE A 24 -1.65 -2.30 5.85
C ILE A 24 -1.56 -1.32 4.67
N PHE A 25 -1.07 -0.10 4.90
CA PHE A 25 -0.87 0.88 3.83
C PHE A 25 0.01 0.33 2.69
N LEU A 26 1.16 -0.28 3.02
CA LEU A 26 2.06 -0.83 2.01
C LEU A 26 1.45 -2.01 1.23
N ARG A 27 0.66 -2.85 1.89
CA ARG A 27 -0.09 -3.94 1.23
C ARG A 27 -1.18 -3.40 0.31
N LEU A 28 -1.88 -2.34 0.69
CA LEU A 28 -2.84 -1.67 -0.19
C LEU A 28 -2.15 -0.97 -1.37
N LEU A 29 -1.00 -0.34 -1.13
CA LEU A 29 -0.17 0.24 -2.18
C LEU A 29 0.30 -0.81 -3.19
N GLN A 30 0.62 -2.02 -2.72
CA GLN A 30 0.97 -3.14 -3.59
C GLN A 30 -0.16 -3.50 -4.55
N GLN A 31 -1.42 -3.51 -4.10
CA GLN A 31 -2.58 -3.76 -4.96
C GLN A 31 -2.71 -2.69 -6.06
N VAL A 32 -2.51 -1.42 -5.69
CA VAL A 32 -2.55 -0.31 -6.65
C VAL A 32 -1.42 -0.44 -7.67
N TRP A 33 -0.17 -0.62 -7.23
CA TRP A 33 0.99 -0.71 -8.11
C TRP A 33 1.10 -2.01 -8.89
N GLY A 34 0.41 -3.06 -8.44
CA GLY A 34 0.16 -4.27 -9.21
C GLY A 34 -0.53 -3.97 -10.55
N ILE A 35 -1.34 -2.91 -10.60
CA ILE A 35 -2.04 -2.48 -11.82
C ILE A 35 -1.41 -1.22 -12.42
N ASP A 36 -1.27 -0.17 -11.62
CA ASP A 36 -0.76 1.15 -12.02
C ASP A 36 0.31 1.65 -11.06
N TRP A 37 1.57 1.40 -11.43
CA TRP A 37 2.73 1.85 -10.66
C TRP A 37 2.97 3.37 -10.70
N THR A 38 2.31 4.10 -11.61
CA THR A 38 2.55 5.53 -11.81
C THR A 38 1.89 6.39 -10.73
N VAL A 39 0.93 5.82 -10.01
CA VAL A 39 0.26 6.46 -8.87
C VAL A 39 1.28 6.77 -7.77
N ALA A 40 1.28 7.99 -7.24
CA ALA A 40 2.16 8.36 -6.15
C ALA A 40 1.69 7.70 -4.84
N PRO A 41 2.60 7.25 -3.95
CA PRO A 41 2.21 6.68 -2.66
C PRO A 41 1.38 7.68 -1.82
N TYR A 42 1.65 8.98 -1.97
CA TYR A 42 0.90 10.03 -1.28
C TYR A 42 -0.56 10.11 -1.73
N ASP A 43 -0.85 9.91 -3.03
CA ASP A 43 -2.23 9.89 -3.53
C ASP A 43 -2.99 8.69 -2.94
N VAL A 44 -2.35 7.52 -2.90
CA VAL A 44 -2.89 6.32 -2.26
C VAL A 44 -3.13 6.54 -0.77
N PHE A 45 -2.23 7.27 -0.10
CA PHE A 45 -2.36 7.61 1.31
C PHE A 45 -3.61 8.45 1.59
N ILE A 46 -3.99 9.38 0.69
CA ILE A 46 -5.23 10.17 0.85
C ILE A 46 -6.43 9.23 0.89
N HIS A 47 -6.55 8.33 -0.08
CA HIS A 47 -7.63 7.33 -0.12
C HIS A 47 -7.61 6.39 1.11
N TYR A 48 -6.41 6.07 1.60
CA TYR A 48 -6.21 5.27 2.81
C TYR A 48 -6.71 5.95 4.09
N ILE A 49 -6.49 7.26 4.26
CA ILE A 49 -6.98 7.97 5.46
C ILE A 49 -8.44 8.39 5.34
N GLU A 50 -8.95 8.52 4.12
CA GLU A 50 -10.34 8.85 3.82
C GLU A 50 -11.29 7.64 3.86
N TRP A 51 -10.75 6.43 4.04
CA TRP A 51 -11.53 5.19 4.03
C TRP A 51 -12.22 4.93 2.69
N ASP A 52 -11.57 5.31 1.59
CA ASP A 52 -12.09 5.16 0.24
C ASP A 52 -11.94 3.71 -0.24
N VAL A 53 -12.83 2.86 0.24
CA VAL A 53 -12.85 1.43 -0.09
C VAL A 53 -13.13 1.18 -1.57
N PRO A 54 -14.06 1.89 -2.24
CA PRO A 54 -14.25 1.76 -3.68
C PRO A 54 -12.98 1.97 -4.50
N TYR A 55 -12.09 2.89 -4.08
CA TYR A 55 -10.81 3.11 -4.74
C TYR A 55 -9.96 1.83 -4.76
N PHE A 56 -9.72 1.19 -3.61
CA PHE A 56 -8.88 -0.01 -3.52
C PHE A 56 -9.55 -1.23 -4.15
N TYR A 57 -10.86 -1.40 -3.95
CA TYR A 57 -11.63 -2.50 -4.53
C TYR A 57 -11.54 -2.52 -6.06
N ARG A 58 -11.48 -1.35 -6.70
CA ARG A 58 -11.29 -1.24 -8.14
C ARG A 58 -9.98 -1.88 -8.60
N PHE A 59 -8.88 -1.70 -7.86
CA PHE A 59 -7.58 -2.26 -8.23
C PHE A 59 -7.52 -3.77 -7.96
N MET A 60 -8.02 -4.19 -6.79
CA MET A 60 -8.14 -5.61 -6.41
C MET A 60 -8.94 -6.40 -7.46
N HIS A 61 -10.10 -5.89 -7.90
CA HIS A 61 -10.91 -6.58 -8.91
C HIS A 61 -10.32 -6.57 -10.34
N MET A 62 -9.35 -5.70 -10.61
CA MET A 62 -8.60 -5.69 -11.87
C MET A 62 -7.42 -6.65 -11.84
N ASP A 63 -6.96 -7.04 -10.65
CA ASP A 63 -5.95 -8.08 -10.48
C ASP A 63 -6.63 -9.47 -10.52
N PHE A 64 -5.91 -10.47 -11.02
CA PHE A 64 -6.37 -11.88 -10.94
C PHE A 64 -5.83 -12.53 -9.66
N GLY A 65 -5.89 -11.80 -8.54
CA GLY A 65 -5.31 -12.13 -7.25
C GLY A 65 -6.12 -13.14 -6.43
N ASP A 66 -5.68 -13.35 -5.18
CA ASP A 66 -6.41 -14.16 -4.19
C ASP A 66 -7.46 -13.28 -3.49
N GLU A 67 -8.70 -13.36 -3.96
CA GLU A 67 -9.86 -12.63 -3.40
C GLU A 67 -9.97 -12.80 -1.88
N ALA A 68 -9.63 -13.97 -1.33
CA ALA A 68 -9.73 -14.22 0.11
C ALA A 68 -8.63 -13.54 0.92
N GLU A 69 -7.48 -13.24 0.33
CA GLU A 69 -6.43 -12.43 0.96
C GLU A 69 -6.77 -10.94 0.88
N GLU A 70 -7.32 -10.49 -0.25
CA GLU A 70 -7.77 -9.12 -0.47
C GLU A 70 -8.91 -8.74 0.49
N ASP A 71 -9.90 -9.61 0.67
CA ASP A 71 -10.98 -9.43 1.63
C ASP A 71 -10.46 -9.31 3.08
N ARG A 72 -9.46 -10.12 3.43
CA ARG A 72 -8.79 -10.04 4.73
C ARG A 72 -8.07 -8.71 4.91
N LEU A 73 -7.35 -8.25 3.88
CA LEU A 73 -6.65 -6.97 3.92
C LEU A 73 -7.62 -5.80 4.11
N LEU A 74 -8.76 -5.80 3.41
CA LEU A 74 -9.78 -4.78 3.60
C LEU A 74 -10.39 -4.85 5.01
N HIS A 75 -10.68 -6.05 5.51
CA HIS A 75 -11.20 -6.23 6.87
C HIS A 75 -10.23 -5.72 7.94
N ASP A 76 -8.95 -6.08 7.83
CA ASP A 76 -7.89 -5.63 8.73
C ASP A 76 -7.78 -4.10 8.70
N TRP A 77 -7.79 -3.49 7.52
CA TRP A 77 -7.80 -2.05 7.35
C TRP A 77 -9.01 -1.40 8.04
N PHE A 78 -10.24 -1.87 7.79
CA PHE A 78 -11.43 -1.36 8.47
C PHE A 78 -11.34 -1.48 9.99
N SER A 79 -10.87 -2.62 10.49
CA SER A 79 -10.74 -2.86 11.94
C SER A 79 -9.71 -1.93 12.59
N SER A 80 -8.73 -1.47 11.82
CA SER A 80 -7.68 -0.55 12.28
C SER A 80 -8.10 0.92 12.31
N GLN A 81 -9.32 1.27 11.88
CA GLN A 81 -9.78 2.66 11.76
C GLN A 81 -9.66 3.51 13.04
N MET A 82 -10.10 2.96 14.17
CA MET A 82 -9.96 3.62 15.46
C MET A 82 -8.49 3.77 15.89
N SER A 83 -7.63 2.82 15.54
CA SER A 83 -6.19 2.89 15.82
C SER A 83 -5.53 3.99 14.99
N ILE A 84 -5.74 3.98 13.67
CA ILE A 84 -5.16 4.94 12.72
C ILE A 84 -5.53 6.37 13.07
N SER A 85 -6.81 6.62 13.39
CA SER A 85 -7.29 7.96 13.74
C SER A 85 -6.61 8.55 14.98
N ASN A 86 -6.15 7.70 15.90
CA ASN A 86 -5.52 8.11 17.16
C ASN A 86 -4.00 7.89 17.18
N SER A 87 -3.45 7.27 16.13
CA SER A 87 -2.03 6.91 16.01
C SER A 87 -1.16 8.08 15.58
N ASP A 88 0.11 8.02 15.98
CA ASP A 88 1.16 8.85 15.39
C ASP A 88 1.39 8.42 13.93
N LYS A 89 1.06 9.32 12.99
CA LYS A 89 1.19 9.07 11.54
C LYS A 89 2.63 9.09 11.04
N THR A 90 3.61 9.34 11.90
CA THR A 90 5.04 9.36 11.54
C THR A 90 5.47 8.08 10.82
N ALA A 91 5.01 6.91 11.28
CA ALA A 91 5.33 5.63 10.64
C ALA A 91 4.74 5.51 9.22
N LEU A 92 3.57 6.10 8.97
CA LEU A 92 2.95 6.12 7.64
C LEU A 92 3.72 7.04 6.69
N PHE A 93 4.14 8.23 7.17
CA PHE A 93 4.95 9.14 6.35
C PHE A 93 6.31 8.54 5.99
N HIS A 94 6.97 7.87 6.95
CA HIS A 94 8.18 7.11 6.64
C HIS A 94 7.94 6.03 5.58
N ALA A 95 6.84 5.28 5.68
CA ALA A 95 6.50 4.26 4.68
C ALA A 95 6.23 4.87 3.28
N ILE A 96 5.62 6.06 3.21
CA ILE A 96 5.39 6.79 1.96
C ILE A 96 6.72 7.19 1.31
N ASP A 97 7.64 7.75 2.09
CA ASP A 97 8.95 8.19 1.60
C ASP A 97 9.77 7.01 1.06
N GLU A 98 9.83 5.91 1.82
CA GLU A 98 10.53 4.70 1.41
C GLU A 98 9.89 4.06 0.17
N ALA A 99 8.56 4.01 0.10
CA ALA A 99 7.87 3.52 -1.08
C ALA A 99 8.20 4.40 -2.31
N ASN A 100 8.24 5.72 -2.15
CA ASN A 100 8.60 6.61 -3.24
C ASN A 100 10.06 6.42 -3.69
N GLU A 101 10.99 6.15 -2.76
CA GLU A 101 12.36 5.78 -3.11
C GLU A 101 12.42 4.47 -3.90
N VAL A 102 11.66 3.45 -3.48
CA VAL A 102 11.54 2.17 -4.19
C VAL A 102 11.05 2.40 -5.62
N ARG A 103 10.00 3.21 -5.77
CA ARG A 103 9.46 3.58 -7.09
C ARG A 103 10.48 4.32 -7.95
N TYR A 104 11.23 5.25 -7.36
CA TYR A 104 12.27 5.99 -8.06
C TYR A 104 13.40 5.07 -8.53
N LYS A 105 13.92 4.19 -7.66
CA LYS A 105 14.99 3.22 -8.00
C LYS A 105 14.55 2.30 -9.15
N ALA A 106 13.32 1.78 -9.11
CA ALA A 106 12.76 0.95 -10.17
C ALA A 106 12.57 1.69 -11.50
N SER A 107 12.40 3.03 -11.48
CA SER A 107 12.31 3.85 -12.69
C SER A 107 13.65 4.06 -13.40
N GLN A 108 14.75 4.03 -12.64
CA GLN A 108 16.12 4.18 -13.15
C GLN A 108 16.71 2.86 -13.67
N SER A 109 16.03 1.73 -13.39
CA SER A 109 16.37 0.38 -13.84
C SER A 109 15.62 0.00 -15.12
#